data_AF-A0A536Q3J0-F1
#
_entry.id   AF-A0A536Q3J0-F1
#
_cell.length_a   1.000
_cell.length_b   1.000
_cell.length_c   1.000
_cell.angle_alpha   90.00
_cell.angle_beta   90.00
_cell.angle_gamma   90.00
#
_symmetry.space_group_name_H-M   'P 1'
#
loop_
_entity.id
_entity.type
_entity.pdbx_description
1 polymer ?
#
loop_
_entity_poly.entity_id
_entity_poly.type
_entity_poly.pdbx_seq_one_letter_code
_entity_poly.pdbx_strand_id
1 'polypeptide(L)'
;MRGVLAFLAALAIAVSTLSGSAQAATEKASFAYHIGDGFGGVLNNTGNTAVAENGDTVTIKGSGTFDVVAKSATGGGTFVHKRPDGSVFATGTWSATGLLAFQSYGDATPQGLPASFFGGRVALTITGTPAGTTLALPGILEIECLLGNPPGGAEEGVRLLVKGVIHFNKSVHESGENVYVKL
;
A
#
# COMPACT_ATOMS: atom_id res chain seq x y z
N MET A 1 41.02 29.18 57.17
CA MET A 1 40.36 30.26 56.42
C MET A 1 40.36 29.86 54.94
N ARG A 2 39.19 29.88 54.30
CA ARG A 2 38.94 30.27 52.88
C ARG A 2 39.73 29.50 51.82
N GLY A 3 39.15 28.51 51.14
CA GLY A 3 38.37 28.68 49.88
C GLY A 3 39.28 28.35 48.68
N VAL A 4 38.91 27.87 47.49
CA VAL A 4 37.72 27.94 46.63
C VAL A 4 37.98 26.98 45.42
N LEU A 5 36.95 26.23 44.99
CA LEU A 5 36.57 25.70 43.65
C LEU A 5 37.62 25.29 42.58
N ALA A 6 37.57 24.04 42.05
CA ALA A 6 36.92 23.57 40.80
C ALA A 6 37.63 24.04 39.49
N PHE A 7 37.91 23.18 38.50
CA PHE A 7 37.01 22.92 37.37
C PHE A 7 37.29 21.58 36.68
N LEU A 8 36.20 20.81 36.51
CA LEU A 8 36.04 19.70 35.58
C LEU A 8 35.88 20.24 34.14
N ALA A 9 36.41 19.52 33.15
CA ALA A 9 35.94 19.63 31.77
C ALA A 9 35.70 18.22 31.23
N ALA A 10 34.49 17.69 31.48
CA ALA A 10 33.97 16.52 30.78
C ALA A 10 33.32 17.02 29.48
N LEU A 11 33.88 16.62 28.35
CA LEU A 11 33.32 16.89 27.02
C LEU A 11 32.14 15.93 26.79
N ALA A 12 30.92 16.40 27.04
CA ALA A 12 29.70 15.66 26.72
C ALA A 12 29.35 15.84 25.22
N ILE A 13 29.41 14.76 24.45
CA ILE A 13 28.91 14.71 23.07
C ILE A 13 27.40 14.53 23.15
N ALA A 14 26.64 15.59 22.85
CA ALA A 14 25.20 15.52 22.70
C ALA A 14 24.85 15.01 21.29
N VAL A 15 24.61 13.70 21.15
CA VAL A 15 23.94 13.16 19.96
C VAL A 15 22.44 13.39 20.14
N SER A 16 21.90 14.35 19.41
CA SER A 16 20.46 14.58 19.33
C SER A 16 19.87 13.66 18.26
N THR A 17 19.41 12.47 18.66
CA THR A 17 18.52 11.67 17.82
C THR A 17 17.14 12.31 17.84
N LEU A 18 16.82 13.11 16.82
CA LEU A 18 15.44 13.49 16.49
C LEU A 18 14.71 12.22 16.04
N SER A 19 14.18 11.47 17.00
CA SER A 19 13.19 10.43 16.76
C SER A 19 11.87 11.12 16.40
N GLY A 20 11.70 11.47 15.12
CA GLY A 20 10.41 11.89 14.61
C GLY A 20 9.42 10.73 14.76
N SER A 21 8.51 10.81 15.73
CA SER A 21 7.38 9.90 15.79
C SER A 21 6.54 10.11 14.53
N ALA A 22 6.49 9.10 13.64
CA ALA A 22 5.55 9.09 12.53
C ALA A 22 4.13 9.08 13.11
N GLN A 23 3.49 10.25 13.12
CA GLN A 23 2.08 10.34 13.48
C GLN A 23 1.28 9.92 12.25
N ALA A 24 0.61 8.77 12.34
CA ALA A 24 -0.43 8.42 11.39
C ALA A 24 -1.54 9.47 11.48
N ALA A 25 -1.59 10.40 10.52
CA ALA A 25 -2.67 11.37 10.45
C ALA A 25 -3.90 10.69 9.84
N THR A 26 -5.05 10.82 10.51
CA THR A 26 -6.33 10.43 9.91
C THR A 26 -6.69 11.47 8.85
N GLU A 27 -6.41 11.18 7.59
CA GLU A 27 -6.82 12.02 6.46
C GLU A 27 -8.33 11.88 6.22
N LYS A 28 -9.06 12.99 6.33
CA LYS A 28 -10.49 13.07 5.98
C LYS A 28 -10.64 13.60 4.56
N ALA A 29 -10.34 12.74 3.59
CA ALA A 29 -10.39 13.09 2.17
C ALA A 29 -10.81 11.89 1.31
N SER A 30 -11.02 12.17 0.02
CA SER A 30 -11.21 11.17 -1.01
C SER A 30 -9.96 11.07 -1.86
N PHE A 31 -9.69 9.88 -2.36
CA PHE A 31 -8.50 9.59 -3.14
C PHE A 31 -8.87 8.74 -4.34
N ALA A 32 -8.24 9.01 -5.48
CA ALA A 32 -8.05 8.00 -6.50
C ALA A 32 -6.91 7.06 -6.08
N TYR A 33 -7.05 5.77 -6.34
CA TYR A 33 -5.97 4.79 -6.16
C TYR A 33 -5.59 4.20 -7.52
N HIS A 34 -4.30 3.94 -7.68
CA HIS A 34 -3.73 3.31 -8.88
C HIS A 34 -2.79 2.17 -8.47
N ILE A 35 -2.95 1.00 -9.10
CA ILE A 35 -2.23 -0.23 -8.80
C ILE A 35 -1.55 -0.72 -10.09
N GLY A 36 -0.29 -0.34 -10.31
CA GLY A 36 0.52 -0.79 -11.44
C GLY A 36 -0.18 -0.71 -12.81
N ASP A 37 -1.09 0.25 -12.98
CA ASP A 37 -1.93 0.44 -14.17
C ASP A 37 -1.31 1.43 -15.17
N GLY A 38 -0.13 1.94 -14.84
CA GLY A 38 0.62 2.89 -15.64
C GLY A 38 0.35 4.36 -15.32
N PHE A 39 -0.77 4.69 -14.65
CA PHE A 39 -1.22 6.05 -14.29
C PHE A 39 -0.64 7.19 -15.16
N GLY A 40 -1.15 7.36 -16.39
CA GLY A 40 -0.73 8.46 -17.27
C GLY A 40 0.76 8.47 -17.67
N GLY A 41 1.47 7.36 -17.50
CA GLY A 41 2.91 7.23 -17.72
C GLY A 41 3.76 7.51 -16.48
N VAL A 42 3.14 7.75 -15.32
CA VAL A 42 3.84 7.98 -14.04
C VAL A 42 4.30 6.68 -13.42
N LEU A 43 3.52 5.59 -13.57
CA LEU A 43 3.85 4.27 -13.03
C LEU A 43 4.21 3.31 -14.17
N ASN A 44 4.88 2.21 -13.79
CA ASN A 44 5.00 1.05 -14.65
C ASN A 44 3.65 0.32 -14.79
N ASN A 45 3.28 -0.03 -16.02
CA ASN A 45 2.08 -0.83 -16.29
C ASN A 45 2.37 -2.34 -16.18
N THR A 46 2.91 -2.79 -15.05
CA THR A 46 3.28 -4.20 -14.78
C THR A 46 2.34 -4.87 -13.79
N GLY A 47 1.64 -4.10 -12.95
CA GLY A 47 0.81 -4.60 -11.86
C GLY A 47 1.64 -4.95 -10.63
N ASN A 48 0.99 -5.19 -9.50
CA ASN A 48 1.66 -5.55 -8.26
C ASN A 48 1.41 -7.03 -7.95
N THR A 49 2.46 -7.74 -7.56
CA THR A 49 2.40 -9.18 -7.32
C THR A 49 2.48 -9.52 -5.84
N ALA A 50 1.67 -10.48 -5.41
CA ALA A 50 1.68 -11.06 -4.08
C ALA A 50 1.81 -12.59 -4.15
N VAL A 51 2.38 -13.18 -3.10
CA VAL A 51 2.66 -14.62 -2.98
C VAL A 51 1.88 -15.20 -1.81
N ALA A 52 1.31 -16.38 -2.00
CA ALA A 52 0.68 -17.19 -0.97
C ALA A 52 1.66 -18.22 -0.38
N GLU A 53 1.29 -18.82 0.75
CA GLU A 53 2.15 -19.80 1.44
C GLU A 53 2.47 -21.03 0.59
N ASN A 54 1.56 -21.44 -0.30
CA ASN A 54 1.76 -22.55 -1.24
C ASN A 54 2.65 -22.20 -2.44
N GLY A 55 3.17 -20.96 -2.51
CA GLY A 55 4.00 -20.46 -3.62
C GLY A 55 3.20 -19.94 -4.81
N ASP A 56 1.86 -19.99 -4.78
CA ASP A 56 1.06 -19.34 -5.80
C ASP A 56 1.30 -17.83 -5.80
N THR A 57 1.19 -17.23 -6.97
CA THR A 57 1.31 -15.78 -7.12
C THR A 57 0.03 -15.20 -7.72
N VAL A 58 -0.29 -13.97 -7.32
CA VAL A 58 -1.33 -13.17 -7.96
C VAL A 58 -0.76 -11.81 -8.33
N THR A 59 -0.88 -11.43 -9.59
CA THR A 59 -0.58 -10.07 -10.06
C THR A 59 -1.88 -9.31 -10.22
N ILE A 60 -2.00 -8.16 -9.56
CA ILE A 60 -3.18 -7.28 -9.55
C ILE A 60 -2.86 -5.99 -10.29
N LYS A 61 -3.82 -5.54 -11.11
CA LYS A 61 -3.83 -4.21 -11.72
C LYS A 61 -5.18 -3.56 -11.50
N GLY A 62 -5.21 -2.24 -11.46
CA GLY A 62 -6.46 -1.50 -11.51
C GLY A 62 -6.39 -0.11 -10.90
N SER A 63 -7.52 0.55 -10.90
CA SER A 63 -7.70 1.87 -10.31
C SER A 63 -9.14 2.11 -9.92
N GLY A 64 -9.35 3.19 -9.18
CA GLY A 64 -10.65 3.55 -8.66
C GLY A 64 -10.56 4.71 -7.69
N THR A 65 -11.57 4.84 -6.84
CA THR A 65 -11.62 5.88 -5.82
C THR A 65 -12.08 5.32 -4.48
N PHE A 66 -11.69 5.96 -3.38
CA PHE A 66 -12.26 5.71 -2.07
C PHE A 66 -12.46 7.02 -1.30
N ASP A 67 -13.42 7.02 -0.38
CA ASP A 67 -13.71 8.12 0.53
C ASP A 67 -13.55 7.64 1.98
N VAL A 68 -12.64 8.28 2.72
CA VAL A 68 -12.28 7.86 4.08
C VAL A 68 -13.42 8.06 5.08
N VAL A 69 -14.24 9.12 4.88
CA VAL A 69 -15.33 9.49 5.78
C VAL A 69 -16.56 8.63 5.49
N ALA A 70 -16.92 8.49 4.21
CA ALA A 70 -18.07 7.71 3.76
C ALA A 70 -17.82 6.20 3.83
N LYS A 71 -16.57 5.75 4.00
CA LYS A 71 -16.15 4.33 4.00
C LYS A 71 -16.57 3.61 2.71
N SER A 72 -16.57 4.32 1.60
CA SER A 72 -16.90 3.81 0.28
C SER A 72 -15.66 3.65 -0.58
N ALA A 73 -15.72 2.70 -1.52
CA ALA A 73 -14.72 2.55 -2.57
C ALA A 73 -15.40 2.05 -3.85
N THR A 74 -14.89 2.49 -4.99
CA THR A 74 -15.34 2.10 -6.33
C THR A 74 -14.13 1.82 -7.22
N GLY A 75 -14.37 1.24 -8.38
CA GLY A 75 -13.33 0.89 -9.34
C GLY A 75 -13.02 -0.61 -9.33
N GLY A 76 -11.88 -0.97 -9.88
CA GLY A 76 -11.53 -2.36 -10.11
C GLY A 76 -10.39 -2.53 -11.10
N GLY A 77 -10.25 -3.75 -11.60
CA GLY A 77 -9.26 -4.05 -12.61
C GLY A 77 -9.15 -5.55 -12.86
N THR A 78 -7.94 -6.02 -13.09
CA THR A 78 -7.67 -7.41 -13.50
C THR A 78 -6.74 -8.10 -12.52
N PHE A 79 -6.79 -9.43 -12.55
CA PHE A 79 -5.83 -10.28 -11.87
C PHE A 79 -5.33 -11.41 -12.78
N VAL A 80 -4.11 -11.86 -12.49
CA VAL A 80 -3.53 -13.09 -13.04
C VAL A 80 -2.99 -13.92 -11.89
N HIS A 81 -3.53 -15.12 -11.69
CA HIS A 81 -3.08 -16.09 -10.70
C HIS A 81 -2.23 -17.15 -11.39
N LYS A 82 -0.99 -17.34 -10.92
CA LYS A 82 -0.10 -18.41 -11.38
C LYS A 82 0.24 -19.38 -10.25
N ARG A 83 0.46 -20.63 -10.63
CA ARG A 83 1.03 -21.67 -9.75
C ARG A 83 2.53 -21.48 -9.56
N PRO A 84 3.17 -22.20 -8.63
CA PRO A 84 4.61 -22.05 -8.37
C PRO A 84 5.48 -22.43 -9.58
N ASP A 85 4.97 -23.27 -10.49
CA ASP A 85 5.63 -23.63 -11.75
C ASP A 85 5.53 -22.54 -12.83
N GLY A 86 4.88 -21.40 -12.53
CA GLY A 86 4.68 -20.29 -13.44
C GLY A 86 3.49 -20.44 -14.39
N SER A 87 2.80 -21.59 -14.39
CA SER A 87 1.60 -21.79 -15.21
C SER A 87 0.45 -20.89 -14.74
N VAL A 88 -0.29 -20.33 -15.68
CA VAL A 88 -1.48 -19.51 -15.36
C VAL A 88 -2.59 -20.44 -14.91
N PHE A 89 -3.05 -20.26 -13.67
CA PHE A 89 -4.16 -21.01 -13.11
C PHE A 89 -5.50 -20.33 -13.39
N ALA A 90 -5.56 -19.02 -13.23
CA ALA A 90 -6.76 -18.24 -13.47
C ALA A 90 -6.41 -16.80 -13.86
N THR A 91 -7.29 -16.18 -14.63
CA THR A 91 -7.33 -14.73 -14.84
C THR A 91 -8.73 -14.24 -14.53
N GLY A 92 -8.92 -12.94 -14.41
CA GLY A 92 -10.25 -12.39 -14.24
C GLY A 92 -10.22 -10.92 -13.89
N THR A 93 -11.36 -10.47 -13.38
CA THR A 93 -11.54 -9.10 -12.93
C THR A 93 -11.81 -9.06 -11.44
N TRP A 94 -11.64 -7.88 -10.86
CA TRP A 94 -12.09 -7.59 -9.52
C TRP A 94 -12.74 -6.20 -9.48
N SER A 95 -13.63 -6.00 -8.52
CA SER A 95 -14.30 -4.71 -8.30
C SER A 95 -14.30 -4.37 -6.82
N ALA A 96 -13.96 -3.12 -6.50
CA ALA A 96 -14.06 -2.61 -5.13
C ALA A 96 -15.54 -2.45 -4.75
N THR A 97 -15.86 -2.82 -3.51
CA THR A 97 -17.22 -2.75 -2.96
C THR A 97 -17.31 -1.91 -1.68
N GLY A 98 -16.17 -1.49 -1.13
CA GLY A 98 -16.12 -0.70 0.09
C GLY A 98 -14.70 -0.48 0.60
N LEU A 99 -14.56 0.50 1.51
CA LEU A 99 -13.31 0.81 2.20
C LEU A 99 -13.37 0.29 3.64
N LEU A 100 -12.43 -0.58 4.00
CA LEU A 100 -12.28 -1.06 5.37
C LEU A 100 -11.42 -0.10 6.19
N ALA A 101 -10.24 0.24 5.68
CA ALA A 101 -9.28 1.06 6.39
C ALA A 101 -8.40 1.84 5.41
N PHE A 102 -7.96 3.01 5.85
CA PHE A 102 -6.89 3.77 5.21
C PHE A 102 -6.02 4.38 6.30
N GLN A 103 -4.71 4.12 6.20
CA GLN A 103 -3.69 4.79 6.97
C GLN A 103 -2.85 5.61 5.99
N SER A 104 -2.97 6.93 6.06
CA SER A 104 -2.15 7.81 5.22
C SER A 104 -0.72 7.90 5.76
N TYR A 105 0.23 7.93 4.84
CA TYR A 105 1.63 8.25 5.13
C TYR A 105 1.96 9.72 4.81
N GLY A 106 0.97 10.52 4.38
CA GLY A 106 1.16 11.91 3.96
C GLY A 106 1.43 12.05 2.47
N ASP A 107 1.61 13.30 2.04
CA ASP A 107 1.89 13.64 0.65
C ASP A 107 3.35 13.35 0.26
N ALA A 108 3.59 13.29 -1.04
CA ALA A 108 4.86 12.89 -1.63
C ALA A 108 5.85 14.06 -1.84
N THR A 109 5.60 15.24 -1.26
CA THR A 109 6.57 16.36 -1.35
C THR A 109 7.94 16.05 -0.75
N PRO A 110 8.09 15.23 0.32
CA PRO A 110 9.43 14.81 0.78
C PRO A 110 10.23 14.03 -0.26
N GLN A 111 9.53 13.39 -1.21
CA GLN A 111 10.12 12.69 -2.36
C GLN A 111 10.27 13.59 -3.60
N GLY A 112 9.94 14.88 -3.52
CA GLY A 112 9.98 15.81 -4.66
C GLY A 112 8.85 15.62 -5.68
N LEU A 113 7.81 14.89 -5.32
CA LEU A 113 6.63 14.65 -6.15
C LEU A 113 5.50 15.63 -5.83
N PRO A 114 4.46 15.74 -6.70
CA PRO A 114 3.32 16.63 -6.44
C PRO A 114 2.66 16.37 -5.08
N ALA A 115 2.27 17.45 -4.40
CA ALA A 115 1.57 17.38 -3.09
C ALA A 115 0.19 16.71 -3.17
N SER A 116 -0.33 16.46 -4.36
CA SER A 116 -1.55 15.68 -4.57
C SER A 116 -1.31 14.17 -4.53
N PHE A 117 -0.05 13.72 -4.63
CA PHE A 117 0.31 12.31 -4.55
C PHE A 117 0.55 11.95 -3.09
N PHE A 118 -0.03 10.84 -2.66
CA PHE A 118 0.00 10.37 -1.29
C PHE A 118 0.44 8.91 -1.26
N GLY A 119 1.13 8.55 -0.18
CA GLY A 119 1.32 7.17 0.21
C GLY A 119 0.39 6.76 1.35
N GLY A 120 0.43 5.48 1.68
CA GLY A 120 -0.42 4.90 2.70
C GLY A 120 -0.69 3.43 2.49
N ARG A 121 -1.46 2.87 3.42
CA ARG A 121 -2.01 1.52 3.32
C ARG A 121 -3.52 1.59 3.32
N VAL A 122 -4.13 1.11 2.24
CA VAL A 122 -5.59 0.99 2.11
C VAL A 122 -5.99 -0.48 2.12
N ALA A 123 -7.12 -0.78 2.73
CA ALA A 123 -7.75 -2.10 2.68
C ALA A 123 -9.16 -1.97 2.10
N LEU A 124 -9.39 -2.60 0.96
CA LEU A 124 -10.67 -2.56 0.24
C LEU A 124 -11.39 -3.89 0.39
N THR A 125 -12.71 -3.88 0.59
CA THR A 125 -13.50 -5.06 0.25
C THR A 125 -13.65 -5.12 -1.26
N ILE A 126 -13.47 -6.32 -1.81
CA ILE A 126 -13.59 -6.54 -3.25
C ILE A 126 -14.45 -7.78 -3.55
N THR A 127 -14.92 -7.85 -4.77
CA THR A 127 -15.44 -9.07 -5.39
C THR A 127 -14.58 -9.41 -6.59
N GLY A 128 -13.98 -10.60 -6.61
CA GLY A 128 -13.24 -11.15 -7.74
C GLY A 128 -14.11 -12.07 -8.58
N THR A 129 -13.97 -11.99 -9.91
CA THR A 129 -14.70 -12.80 -10.88
C THR A 129 -13.70 -13.46 -11.85
N PRO A 130 -13.41 -14.77 -11.68
CA PRO A 130 -12.59 -15.51 -12.62
C PRO A 130 -13.21 -15.52 -14.02
N ALA A 131 -12.37 -15.32 -15.03
CA ALA A 131 -12.78 -15.31 -16.43
C ALA A 131 -13.46 -16.63 -16.83
N GLY A 132 -14.53 -16.53 -17.61
CA GLY A 132 -15.32 -17.70 -18.03
C GLY A 132 -16.24 -18.28 -16.94
N THR A 133 -16.36 -17.62 -15.79
CA THR A 133 -17.24 -18.04 -14.70
C THR A 133 -18.22 -16.93 -14.31
N THR A 134 -19.24 -17.29 -13.53
CA THR A 134 -20.15 -16.35 -12.84
C THR A 134 -19.88 -16.30 -11.33
N LEU A 135 -18.75 -16.87 -10.89
CA LEU A 135 -18.40 -16.91 -9.48
C LEU A 135 -18.07 -15.50 -8.98
N ALA A 136 -18.70 -15.12 -7.88
CA ALA A 136 -18.39 -13.90 -7.15
C ALA A 136 -17.63 -14.26 -5.88
N LEU A 137 -16.31 -14.06 -5.89
CA LEU A 137 -15.43 -14.42 -4.79
C LEU A 137 -15.16 -13.18 -3.91
N PRO A 138 -15.69 -13.12 -2.68
CA PRO A 138 -15.44 -11.97 -1.81
C PRO A 138 -14.00 -11.99 -1.30
N GLY A 139 -13.37 -10.82 -1.25
CA GLY A 139 -11.99 -10.68 -0.81
C GLY A 139 -11.69 -9.37 -0.10
N ILE A 140 -10.47 -9.28 0.42
CA ILE A 140 -9.87 -8.06 0.94
C ILE A 140 -8.57 -7.82 0.17
N LEU A 141 -8.50 -6.70 -0.53
CA LEU A 141 -7.30 -6.25 -1.22
C LEU A 141 -6.65 -5.15 -0.39
N GLU A 142 -5.46 -5.41 0.12
CA GLU A 142 -4.60 -4.38 0.69
C GLU A 142 -3.65 -3.84 -0.37
N ILE A 143 -3.48 -2.53 -0.40
CA ILE A 143 -2.57 -1.82 -1.30
C ILE A 143 -1.69 -0.94 -0.41
N GLU A 144 -0.39 -0.99 -0.63
CA GLU A 144 0.61 -0.26 0.15
C GLU A 144 1.49 0.56 -0.79
N CYS A 145 1.50 1.87 -0.55
CA CYS A 145 2.29 2.86 -1.28
C CYS A 145 3.24 3.54 -0.29
N LEU A 146 4.53 3.54 -0.58
CA LEU A 146 5.59 4.03 0.32
C LEU A 146 5.89 5.53 0.22
N LEU A 147 5.11 6.29 -0.55
CA LEU A 147 5.24 7.75 -0.59
C LEU A 147 4.92 8.40 0.77
N GLY A 148 5.43 9.61 1.00
CA GLY A 148 5.29 10.31 2.28
C GLY A 148 6.23 9.76 3.37
N ASN A 149 5.68 9.39 4.52
CA ASN A 149 6.42 8.93 5.69
C ASN A 149 5.91 7.56 6.17
N PRO A 150 6.20 6.47 5.44
CA PRO A 150 5.75 5.13 5.81
C PRO A 150 6.36 4.66 7.14
N PRO A 151 5.66 3.80 7.90
CA PRO A 151 6.22 3.17 9.09
C PRO A 151 7.35 2.19 8.71
N GLY A 152 8.27 1.95 9.65
CA GLY A 152 9.34 0.97 9.44
C GLY A 152 8.80 -0.42 9.11
N GLY A 153 9.36 -1.04 8.08
CA GLY A 153 8.96 -2.37 7.61
C GLY A 153 7.76 -2.40 6.66
N ALA A 154 7.19 -1.24 6.29
CA ALA A 154 6.24 -1.15 5.19
C ALA A 154 6.93 -1.57 3.87
N GLU A 155 6.17 -2.21 2.99
CA GLU A 155 6.66 -2.67 1.69
C GLU A 155 5.66 -2.28 0.60
N GLU A 156 6.16 -1.62 -0.46
CA GLU A 156 5.39 -1.29 -1.65
C GLU A 156 4.76 -2.56 -2.22
N GLY A 157 3.46 -2.53 -2.52
CA GLY A 157 2.81 -3.65 -3.19
C GLY A 157 1.37 -3.90 -2.79
N VAL A 158 0.95 -5.15 -2.94
CA VAL A 158 -0.40 -5.59 -2.62
C VAL A 158 -0.38 -6.87 -1.79
N ARG A 159 -1.46 -7.08 -1.02
CA ARG A 159 -1.78 -8.36 -0.39
C ARG A 159 -3.24 -8.66 -0.67
N LEU A 160 -3.58 -9.93 -0.88
CA LEU A 160 -4.94 -10.33 -1.24
C LEU A 160 -5.39 -11.53 -0.42
N LEU A 161 -6.48 -11.35 0.33
CA LEU A 161 -7.23 -12.45 0.92
C LEU A 161 -8.47 -12.72 0.07
N VAL A 162 -8.58 -13.94 -0.48
CA VAL A 162 -9.82 -14.46 -1.06
C VAL A 162 -10.49 -15.33 -0.01
N LYS A 163 -11.65 -14.89 0.51
CA LYS A 163 -12.25 -15.48 1.71
C LYS A 163 -12.59 -16.96 1.50
N GLY A 164 -12.05 -17.82 2.36
CA GLY A 164 -12.27 -19.27 2.29
C GLY A 164 -11.54 -19.98 1.15
N VAL A 165 -10.66 -19.29 0.41
CA VAL A 165 -9.95 -19.86 -0.75
C VAL A 165 -8.44 -19.82 -0.55
N ILE A 166 -7.84 -18.63 -0.53
CA ILE A 166 -6.38 -18.45 -0.52
C ILE A 166 -6.00 -17.08 0.03
N HIS A 167 -4.81 -16.98 0.63
CA HIS A 167 -4.28 -15.74 1.17
C HIS A 167 -2.88 -15.49 0.60
N PHE A 168 -2.78 -14.48 -0.27
CA PHE A 168 -1.53 -13.93 -0.80
C PHE A 168 -1.04 -12.84 0.15
N ASN A 169 -0.32 -13.24 1.19
CA ASN A 169 0.03 -12.40 2.33
C ASN A 169 1.41 -11.75 2.25
N LYS A 170 2.19 -12.03 1.20
CA LYS A 170 3.52 -11.45 0.98
C LYS A 170 3.54 -10.66 -0.31
N SER A 171 3.86 -9.36 -0.22
CA SER A 171 4.17 -8.56 -1.40
C SER A 171 5.45 -9.08 -2.07
N VAL A 172 5.58 -8.89 -3.37
CA VAL A 172 6.83 -9.09 -4.10
C VAL A 172 7.47 -7.72 -4.31
N HIS A 173 8.63 -7.52 -3.67
CA HIS A 173 9.45 -6.32 -3.83
C HIS A 173 9.66 -5.96 -5.30
N GLU A 174 9.50 -4.68 -5.63
CA GLU A 174 9.70 -4.11 -6.97
C GLU A 174 8.83 -4.74 -8.09
N SER A 175 7.76 -5.48 -7.75
CA SER A 175 6.88 -6.06 -8.76
C SER A 175 6.02 -5.01 -9.50
N GLY A 176 5.72 -3.90 -8.83
CA GLY A 176 5.00 -2.77 -9.38
C GLY A 176 5.01 -1.57 -8.43
N GLU A 177 4.25 -0.55 -8.79
CA GLU A 177 4.17 0.72 -8.06
C GLU A 177 2.69 1.08 -7.86
N ASN A 178 2.40 1.77 -6.76
CA ASN A 178 1.07 2.27 -6.43
C ASN A 178 1.15 3.76 -6.11
N VAL A 179 0.03 4.46 -6.26
CA VAL A 179 -0.10 5.85 -5.81
C VAL A 179 -1.54 6.15 -5.43
N TYR A 180 -1.71 7.02 -4.43
CA TYR A 180 -2.99 7.66 -4.15
C TYR A 180 -2.95 9.11 -4.61
N VAL A 181 -4.00 9.57 -5.26
CA VAL A 181 -4.14 10.96 -5.69
C VAL A 181 -5.31 11.58 -4.96
N LYS A 182 -5.06 12.60 -4.15
CA LYS A 182 -6.10 13.31 -3.40
C LYS A 182 -7.05 14.05 -4.35
N LEU A 183 -8.37 13.91 -4.13
CA LEU A 183 -9.46 14.48 -4.93
C LEU A 183 -10.01 15.78 -4.32
#